data_AF-A0A0S8C0E1-F1
#
_entry.id   AF-A0A0S8C0E1-F1
#
_cell.length_a   1.000
_cell.length_b   1.000
_cell.length_c   1.000
_cell.angle_alpha   90.00
_cell.angle_beta   90.00
_cell.angle_gamma   90.00
#
_symmetry.space_group_name_H-M   'P 1'
#
loop_
_entity.id
_entity.type
_entity.pdbx_description
1 polymer ?
#
loop_
_entity_poly.entity_id
_entity_poly.type
_entity_poly.pdbx_seq_one_letter_code
_entity_poly.pdbx_strand_id
1 'polypeptide(L)'
;MSAAIPTRIVPSVEPTDASPKQVARDFQKLIDGGAKIRPAGEAKDDPERLLCSGYLPKYEVSLFDTRFYLTNVRKNPAIRFLVAYVVQRPRASGPLEIFPRIFYKDLSLVWRAASHMIADDGDFWIGKGDVRTVRRGGFEHTECVESTTDLPFEVQGALDTINERTRRARIDHQALFLVLRNAPRTRIAPYSDFSEPRRKAARNPRNLIHGGRRIARFTRKNDPTSLQIVTGFEPDFTKGVLEVSQLKSVLYHGELQRFRILSRNRQVQYMFVAGPKHAWIIPPQALTTELSTYGVRTVDVVADEDLFVPGYEYHFVDETADGPVQFSQIPEGFAGPQSEHQDDRADASAWLDEIPLIRQFRRKVLGQG
;
A
#
# COMPACT_ATOMS: atom_id res chain seq x y z
N MET A 1 19.13 -12.53 22.36
CA MET A 1 17.85 -12.14 21.70
C MET A 1 18.09 -10.85 20.94
N SER A 2 17.60 -10.71 19.70
CA SER A 2 17.73 -9.45 18.94
C SER A 2 16.94 -8.31 19.61
N ALA A 3 17.42 -7.07 19.45
CA ALA A 3 16.69 -5.89 19.89
C ALA A 3 15.37 -5.75 19.11
N ALA A 4 14.37 -5.13 19.73
CA ALA A 4 13.13 -4.76 19.04
C ALA A 4 13.43 -3.71 17.97
N ILE A 5 12.65 -3.71 16.88
CA ILE A 5 12.76 -2.68 15.84
C ILE A 5 12.33 -1.34 16.46
N PRO A 6 13.13 -0.27 16.34
CA PRO A 6 12.77 1.04 16.87
C PRO A 6 11.46 1.56 16.28
N THR A 7 10.72 2.36 17.04
CA THR A 7 9.51 3.04 16.58
C THR A 7 9.71 4.54 16.51
N ARG A 8 9.10 5.21 15.55
CA ARG A 8 9.13 6.67 15.44
C ARG A 8 7.84 7.21 14.83
N ILE A 9 7.29 8.25 15.44
CA ILE A 9 6.21 9.05 14.87
C ILE A 9 6.84 10.14 13.99
N VAL A 10 6.45 10.17 12.72
CA VAL A 10 6.86 11.20 11.76
C VAL A 10 5.63 12.01 11.35
N PRO A 11 5.57 13.33 11.63
CA PRO A 11 4.37 14.14 11.40
C PRO A 11 3.91 14.23 9.94
N SER A 12 4.83 14.38 9.00
CA SER A 12 4.60 14.33 7.54
C SER A 12 5.95 14.16 6.82
N VAL A 13 5.90 13.77 5.54
CA VAL A 13 7.07 13.73 4.66
C VAL A 13 6.71 14.46 3.37
N GLU A 14 7.64 15.29 2.90
CA GLU A 14 7.54 16.02 1.63
C GLU A 14 8.65 15.58 0.66
N PRO A 15 8.44 15.69 -0.66
CA PRO A 15 9.54 15.60 -1.62
C PRO A 15 10.56 16.72 -1.37
N THR A 16 11.84 16.45 -1.59
CA THR A 16 12.86 17.50 -1.53
C THR A 16 12.59 18.62 -2.54
N ASP A 17 13.02 19.84 -2.20
CA ASP A 17 13.01 21.01 -3.10
C ASP A 17 14.12 20.97 -4.15
N ALA A 18 14.98 19.95 -4.14
CA ALA A 18 16.01 19.77 -5.15
C ALA A 18 15.41 19.66 -6.57
N SER A 19 16.02 20.36 -7.51
CA SER A 19 15.63 20.27 -8.92
C SER A 19 15.86 18.86 -9.48
N PRO A 20 15.14 18.44 -10.54
CA PRO A 20 15.37 17.14 -11.16
C PRO A 20 16.82 16.90 -11.59
N LYS A 21 17.56 17.95 -11.97
CA LYS A 21 19.00 17.85 -12.30
C LYS A 21 19.87 17.60 -11.07
N GLN A 22 19.53 18.20 -9.92
CA GLN A 22 20.22 17.93 -8.65
C GLN A 22 19.96 16.50 -8.21
N VAL A 23 18.70 16.06 -8.17
CA VAL A 23 18.32 14.68 -7.82
C VAL A 23 19.04 13.66 -8.70
N ALA A 24 19.02 13.85 -10.02
CA ALA A 24 19.72 12.97 -10.96
C ALA A 24 21.23 12.90 -10.70
N ARG A 25 21.87 14.06 -10.43
CA ARG A 25 23.31 14.13 -10.13
C ARG A 25 23.64 13.48 -8.78
N ASP A 26 22.81 13.67 -7.76
CA ASP A 26 23.04 13.05 -6.45
C ASP A 26 22.82 11.54 -6.51
N PHE A 27 21.87 11.07 -7.31
CA PHE A 27 21.72 9.65 -7.62
C PHE A 27 22.93 9.09 -8.37
N GLN A 28 23.45 9.81 -9.38
CA GLN A 28 24.64 9.41 -10.13
C GLN A 28 25.88 9.32 -9.22
N LYS A 29 26.07 10.26 -8.28
CA LYS A 29 27.15 10.17 -7.29
C LYS A 29 27.10 8.89 -6.46
N LEU A 30 25.91 8.34 -6.18
CA LEU A 30 25.81 7.04 -5.48
C LEU A 30 26.39 5.93 -6.35
N ILE A 31 26.06 5.91 -7.64
CA ILE A 31 26.56 4.92 -8.61
C ILE A 31 28.06 5.07 -8.80
N ASP A 32 28.54 6.28 -9.03
CA ASP A 32 29.97 6.59 -9.17
C ASP A 32 30.76 6.22 -7.90
N GLY A 33 30.11 6.31 -6.73
CA GLY A 33 30.62 5.85 -5.44
C GLY A 33 30.56 4.33 -5.22
N GLY A 34 30.18 3.55 -6.23
CA GLY A 34 30.16 2.08 -6.19
C GLY A 34 28.83 1.46 -5.77
N ALA A 35 27.73 2.22 -5.71
CA ALA A 35 26.42 1.65 -5.42
C ALA A 35 25.94 0.72 -6.55
N LYS A 36 25.33 -0.42 -6.18
CA LYS A 36 24.84 -1.42 -7.13
C LYS A 36 23.33 -1.35 -7.30
N ILE A 37 22.86 -1.24 -8.54
CA ILE A 37 21.44 -1.30 -8.89
C ILE A 37 20.99 -2.77 -9.01
N ARG A 38 19.92 -3.14 -8.32
CA ARG A 38 19.41 -4.52 -8.18
C ARG A 38 17.94 -4.64 -8.61
N PRO A 39 17.60 -4.53 -9.91
CA PRO A 39 16.25 -4.76 -10.38
C PRO A 39 15.88 -6.25 -10.32
N ALA A 40 14.59 -6.56 -10.25
CA ALA A 40 14.11 -7.94 -10.15
C ALA A 40 13.62 -8.52 -11.49
N GLY A 41 13.35 -7.66 -12.47
CA GLY A 41 12.87 -8.00 -13.81
C GLY A 41 13.99 -8.20 -14.83
N GLU A 42 13.69 -7.94 -16.10
CA GLU A 42 14.58 -8.15 -17.24
C GLU A 42 15.86 -7.30 -17.18
N ALA A 43 15.84 -6.15 -16.50
CA ALA A 43 17.03 -5.32 -16.34
C ALA A 43 18.04 -5.88 -15.33
N LYS A 44 17.81 -7.06 -14.72
CA LYS A 44 18.73 -7.65 -13.71
C LYS A 44 20.14 -7.90 -14.26
N ASP A 45 20.24 -8.22 -15.54
CA ASP A 45 21.50 -8.57 -16.22
C ASP A 45 22.17 -7.34 -16.86
N ASP A 46 21.42 -6.24 -17.01
CA ASP A 46 21.91 -4.92 -17.43
C ASP A 46 21.13 -3.80 -16.68
N PRO A 47 21.50 -3.52 -15.41
CA PRO A 47 20.76 -2.55 -14.61
C PRO A 47 20.89 -1.10 -15.10
N GLU A 48 21.99 -0.77 -15.78
CA GLU A 48 22.25 0.58 -16.32
C GLU A 48 21.28 0.94 -17.44
N ARG A 49 20.75 -0.07 -18.16
CA ARG A 49 19.65 0.09 -19.12
C ARG A 49 18.50 0.91 -18.57
N LEU A 50 18.19 0.81 -17.28
CA LEU A 50 17.12 1.62 -16.68
C LEU A 50 17.41 3.13 -16.80
N LEU A 51 18.65 3.54 -16.59
CA LEU A 51 19.04 4.95 -16.62
C LEU A 51 19.02 5.48 -18.05
N CYS A 52 19.57 4.72 -18.99
CA CYS A 52 19.60 5.06 -20.41
C CYS A 52 18.21 5.04 -21.06
N SER A 53 17.27 4.23 -20.54
CA SER A 53 15.89 4.14 -21.05
C SER A 53 14.97 5.23 -20.49
N GLY A 54 15.53 6.25 -19.84
CA GLY A 54 14.80 7.41 -19.36
C GLY A 54 14.11 7.21 -18.01
N TYR A 55 14.53 6.22 -17.21
CA TYR A 55 14.09 6.05 -15.82
C TYR A 55 14.98 6.78 -14.81
N LEU A 56 15.75 7.79 -15.25
CA LEU A 56 16.53 8.62 -14.34
C LEU A 56 15.62 9.32 -13.30
N PRO A 57 15.96 9.28 -12.00
CA PRO A 57 15.17 9.92 -10.96
C PRO A 57 15.05 11.43 -11.12
N LYS A 58 13.90 11.96 -10.69
CA LYS A 58 13.55 13.39 -10.74
C LYS A 58 13.12 13.95 -9.40
N TYR A 59 12.69 13.09 -8.49
CA TYR A 59 12.28 13.46 -7.13
C TYR A 59 13.00 12.59 -6.13
N GLU A 60 13.19 13.11 -4.93
CA GLU A 60 13.69 12.37 -3.78
C GLU A 60 12.74 12.56 -2.60
N VAL A 61 12.43 11.47 -1.92
CA VAL A 61 11.65 11.43 -0.68
C VAL A 61 12.46 10.63 0.34
N SER A 62 12.54 11.10 1.59
CA SER A 62 13.29 10.41 2.64
C SER A 62 12.40 10.02 3.81
N LEU A 63 12.53 8.79 4.28
CA LEU A 63 11.87 8.32 5.50
C LEU A 63 12.82 7.39 6.28
N PHE A 64 13.06 7.74 7.54
CA PHE A 64 14.02 7.04 8.41
C PHE A 64 15.44 7.02 7.79
N ASP A 65 16.00 5.84 7.57
CA ASP A 65 17.28 5.57 6.91
C ASP A 65 17.12 5.15 5.43
N THR A 66 15.90 5.30 4.89
CA THR A 66 15.55 4.94 3.50
C THR A 66 15.32 6.20 2.68
N ARG A 67 15.96 6.25 1.50
CA ARG A 67 15.72 7.27 0.47
C ARG A 67 15.00 6.63 -0.72
N PHE A 68 14.00 7.33 -1.24
CA PHE A 68 13.25 6.96 -2.44
C PHE A 68 13.58 7.96 -3.54
N TYR A 69 14.33 7.51 -4.54
CA TYR A 69 14.54 8.28 -5.77
C TYR A 69 13.47 7.88 -6.78
N LEU A 70 12.70 8.84 -7.30
CA LEU A 70 11.45 8.57 -8.04
C LEU A 70 11.48 9.22 -9.41
N THR A 71 10.97 8.52 -10.43
CA THR A 71 10.76 9.12 -11.76
C THR A 71 9.53 10.03 -11.79
N ASN A 72 9.21 10.60 -12.96
CA ASN A 72 7.84 11.07 -13.22
C ASN A 72 6.85 9.90 -13.22
N VAL A 73 5.57 10.21 -12.99
CA VAL A 73 4.50 9.21 -13.12
C VAL A 73 4.35 8.74 -14.56
N ARG A 74 4.13 7.44 -14.71
CA ARG A 74 3.89 6.69 -15.93
C ARG A 74 2.58 5.93 -15.80
N LYS A 75 2.10 5.37 -16.90
CA LYS A 75 0.91 4.53 -16.90
C LYS A 75 0.98 3.45 -17.97
N ASN A 76 0.26 2.37 -17.77
CA ASN A 76 -0.19 1.48 -18.83
C ASN A 76 -1.73 1.31 -18.68
N PRO A 77 -2.39 0.45 -19.46
CA PRO A 77 -3.83 0.23 -19.32
C PRO A 77 -4.26 -0.28 -17.94
N ALA A 78 -3.38 -0.99 -17.23
CA ALA A 78 -3.70 -1.61 -15.95
C ALA A 78 -3.46 -0.69 -14.74
N ILE A 79 -2.35 0.07 -14.73
CA ILE A 79 -1.94 0.87 -13.57
C ILE A 79 -1.25 2.18 -13.94
N ARG A 80 -1.34 3.14 -13.01
CA ARG A 80 -0.53 4.35 -12.96
C ARG A 80 0.55 4.20 -11.88
N PHE A 81 1.80 4.51 -12.22
CA PHE A 81 2.94 4.14 -11.40
C PHE A 81 4.17 5.04 -11.54
N LEU A 82 5.10 4.86 -10.62
CA LEU A 82 6.44 5.45 -10.56
C LEU A 82 7.47 4.32 -10.60
N VAL A 83 8.58 4.52 -11.30
CA VAL A 83 9.78 3.73 -11.04
C VAL A 83 10.48 4.37 -9.84
N ALA A 84 10.58 3.61 -8.76
CA ALA A 84 11.19 4.02 -7.50
C ALA A 84 12.50 3.27 -7.30
N TYR A 85 13.55 3.96 -6.90
CA TYR A 85 14.81 3.38 -6.51
C TYR A 85 14.91 3.51 -4.98
N VAL A 86 14.69 2.40 -4.29
CA VAL A 86 14.74 2.32 -2.83
C VAL A 86 16.20 2.15 -2.42
N VAL A 87 16.72 3.14 -1.70
CA VAL A 87 18.12 3.19 -1.26
C VAL A 87 18.13 3.15 0.27
N GLN A 88 18.68 2.08 0.82
CA GLN A 88 18.78 1.89 2.27
C GLN A 88 20.25 1.88 2.66
N ARG A 89 20.60 2.49 3.80
CA ARG A 89 21.98 2.42 4.29
C ARG A 89 22.32 0.96 4.62
N PRO A 90 23.47 0.44 4.15
CA PRO A 90 23.84 -0.93 4.45
C PRO A 90 24.09 -1.07 5.96
N ARG A 91 23.57 -2.16 6.55
CA ARG A 91 23.78 -2.48 7.98
C ARG A 91 25.20 -2.96 8.30
N ALA A 92 25.99 -3.24 7.27
CA ALA A 92 27.38 -3.70 7.34
C ALA A 92 28.24 -2.91 6.34
N SER A 93 29.57 -3.13 6.33
CA SER A 93 30.56 -2.50 5.45
C SER A 93 30.47 -2.91 3.96
N GLY A 94 29.28 -3.30 3.48
CA GLY A 94 29.04 -3.66 2.09
C GLY A 94 28.79 -2.45 1.19
N PRO A 95 28.84 -2.63 -0.14
CA PRO A 95 28.46 -1.58 -1.07
C PRO A 95 26.99 -1.19 -0.87
N LEU A 96 26.68 0.09 -1.09
CA LEU A 96 25.30 0.58 -1.08
C LEU A 96 24.51 -0.14 -2.18
N GLU A 97 23.33 -0.64 -1.86
CA GLU A 97 22.44 -1.25 -2.86
C GLU A 97 21.24 -0.34 -3.13
N ILE A 98 20.84 -0.31 -4.40
CA ILE A 98 19.72 0.46 -4.92
C ILE A 98 18.73 -0.53 -5.50
N PHE A 99 17.49 -0.51 -5.02
CA PHE A 99 16.46 -1.48 -5.42
C PHE A 99 15.38 -0.79 -6.25
N PRO A 100 15.38 -0.93 -7.59
CA PRO A 100 14.28 -0.50 -8.43
C PRO A 100 12.98 -1.26 -8.09
N ARG A 101 11.89 -0.53 -7.94
CA ARG A 101 10.54 -0.99 -7.59
C ARG A 101 9.50 -0.22 -8.37
N ILE A 102 8.33 -0.81 -8.54
CA ILE A 102 7.16 -0.13 -9.10
C ILE A 102 6.27 0.29 -7.95
N PHE A 103 6.15 1.61 -7.77
CA PHE A 103 5.17 2.19 -6.85
C PHE A 103 3.93 2.56 -7.64
N TYR A 104 2.79 1.99 -7.29
CA TYR A 104 1.53 2.21 -8.01
C TYR A 104 0.44 2.62 -7.04
N LYS A 105 -0.60 3.28 -7.55
CA LYS A 105 -1.78 3.64 -6.76
C LYS A 105 -2.94 2.78 -7.20
N ASP A 106 -3.62 2.17 -6.24
CA ASP A 106 -4.80 1.33 -6.46
C ASP A 106 -6.11 2.11 -6.20
N LEU A 107 -7.24 1.42 -6.27
CA LEU A 107 -8.58 2.01 -6.07
C LEU A 107 -8.90 2.31 -4.60
N SER A 108 -8.19 1.70 -3.64
CA SER A 108 -8.24 2.11 -2.23
C SER A 108 -7.57 3.48 -2.00
N LEU A 109 -6.97 4.06 -3.05
CA LEU A 109 -6.28 5.34 -3.09
C LEU A 109 -5.01 5.35 -2.25
N VAL A 110 -4.34 4.19 -2.14
CA VAL A 110 -3.09 4.02 -1.41
C VAL A 110 -1.96 3.72 -2.38
N TRP A 111 -0.81 4.37 -2.18
CA TRP A 111 0.41 4.01 -2.88
C TRP A 111 1.00 2.73 -2.31
N ARG A 112 1.29 1.80 -3.20
CA ARG A 112 1.75 0.44 -2.92
C ARG A 112 3.00 0.11 -3.70
N ALA A 113 3.79 -0.84 -3.20
CA ALA A 113 4.92 -1.41 -3.92
C ALA A 113 4.55 -2.76 -4.53
N ALA A 114 4.62 -2.87 -5.85
CA ALA A 114 4.36 -4.14 -6.54
C ALA A 114 5.40 -5.19 -6.16
N SER A 115 4.94 -6.38 -5.76
CA SER A 115 5.84 -7.47 -5.37
C SER A 115 6.39 -8.23 -6.59
N HIS A 116 5.55 -8.45 -7.59
CA HIS A 116 5.82 -9.11 -8.87
C HIS A 116 4.69 -8.79 -9.85
N MET A 117 4.75 -9.31 -11.08
CA MET A 117 3.63 -9.29 -12.02
C MET A 117 3.45 -10.65 -12.67
N ILE A 118 2.27 -10.89 -13.21
CA ILE A 118 2.00 -11.95 -14.18
C ILE A 118 1.51 -11.24 -15.43
N ALA A 119 2.20 -11.50 -16.54
CA ALA A 119 1.86 -11.00 -17.86
C ALA A 119 2.11 -12.11 -18.88
N ASP A 120 1.03 -12.71 -19.38
CA ASP A 120 1.02 -13.71 -20.44
C ASP A 120 -0.11 -13.42 -21.47
N ASP A 121 -0.27 -14.29 -22.47
CA ASP A 121 -1.28 -14.17 -23.53
C ASP A 121 -2.69 -14.41 -22.98
N GLY A 122 -3.22 -13.46 -22.21
CA GLY A 122 -4.57 -13.47 -21.68
C GLY A 122 -4.72 -13.01 -20.23
N ASP A 123 -3.62 -12.96 -19.47
CA ASP A 123 -3.65 -12.57 -18.06
C ASP A 123 -2.65 -11.44 -17.78
N PHE A 124 -3.13 -10.38 -17.13
CA PHE A 124 -2.28 -9.31 -16.64
C PHE A 124 -2.71 -8.92 -15.23
N TRP A 125 -1.89 -9.22 -14.24
CA TRP A 125 -2.12 -8.73 -12.88
C TRP A 125 -0.82 -8.50 -12.11
N ILE A 126 -0.93 -7.71 -11.05
CA ILE A 126 0.20 -7.29 -10.22
C ILE A 126 0.08 -7.93 -8.86
N GLY A 127 1.16 -8.59 -8.43
CA GLY A 127 1.29 -9.24 -7.13
C GLY A 127 0.96 -8.30 -5.98
N LYS A 128 -0.19 -8.52 -5.33
CA LYS A 128 -0.79 -7.58 -4.37
C LYS A 128 -0.31 -7.71 -2.92
N GLY A 129 0.46 -8.73 -2.55
CA GLY A 129 0.97 -8.87 -1.18
C GLY A 129 1.33 -10.28 -0.78
N ASP A 130 1.75 -10.46 0.48
CA ASP A 130 1.97 -11.76 1.10
C ASP A 130 0.66 -12.56 1.15
N VAL A 131 0.78 -13.85 1.41
CA VAL A 131 -0.37 -14.75 1.49
C VAL A 131 -0.50 -15.35 2.88
N ARG A 132 -1.73 -15.60 3.30
CA ARG A 132 -2.02 -16.35 4.51
C ARG A 132 -2.96 -17.51 4.20
N THR A 133 -2.80 -18.60 4.93
CA THR A 133 -3.74 -19.71 4.91
C THR A 133 -4.83 -19.46 5.95
N VAL A 134 -6.08 -19.51 5.53
CA VAL A 134 -7.24 -19.47 6.43
C VAL A 134 -8.06 -20.75 6.29
N ARG A 135 -8.72 -21.17 7.37
CA ARG A 135 -9.69 -22.27 7.32
C ARG A 135 -11.10 -21.72 7.23
N ARG A 136 -11.83 -22.04 6.17
CA ARG A 136 -13.25 -21.70 5.98
C ARG A 136 -14.00 -22.97 5.56
N GLY A 137 -15.11 -23.28 6.23
CA GLY A 137 -15.93 -24.46 5.90
C GLY A 137 -15.20 -25.81 6.00
N GLY A 138 -14.14 -25.92 6.79
CA GLY A 138 -13.31 -27.14 6.90
C GLY A 138 -12.20 -27.25 5.84
N PHE A 139 -12.12 -26.32 4.89
CA PHE A 139 -11.10 -26.28 3.84
C PHE A 139 -10.06 -25.19 4.11
N GLU A 140 -8.83 -25.41 3.66
CA GLU A 140 -7.77 -24.40 3.68
C GLU A 140 -7.82 -23.56 2.40
N HIS A 141 -7.95 -22.26 2.58
CA HIS A 141 -7.94 -21.27 1.51
C HIS A 141 -6.70 -20.40 1.65
N THR A 142 -6.13 -19.99 0.52
CA THR A 142 -5.05 -19.01 0.49
C THR A 142 -5.62 -17.64 0.17
N GLU A 143 -5.40 -16.68 1.05
CA GLU A 143 -5.83 -15.29 0.88
C GLU A 143 -4.61 -14.39 0.69
N CYS A 144 -4.73 -13.40 -0.21
CA CYS A 144 -3.74 -12.34 -0.34
C CYS A 144 -3.98 -11.26 0.70
N VAL A 145 -2.94 -10.87 1.42
CA VAL A 145 -2.97 -9.78 2.40
C VAL A 145 -2.45 -8.52 1.72
N GLU A 146 -3.34 -7.84 0.99
CA GLU A 146 -2.94 -6.76 0.09
C GLU A 146 -2.19 -5.62 0.79
N SER A 147 -2.55 -5.34 2.04
CA SER A 147 -1.95 -4.30 2.89
C SER A 147 -0.45 -4.45 3.12
N THR A 148 0.10 -5.65 2.90
CA THR A 148 1.55 -5.88 2.95
C THR A 148 2.30 -5.19 1.81
N THR A 149 1.61 -4.66 0.80
CA THR A 149 2.23 -3.81 -0.23
C THR A 149 2.10 -2.31 0.05
N ASP A 150 1.33 -1.90 1.06
CA ASP A 150 1.12 -0.49 1.37
C ASP A 150 2.44 0.18 1.75
N LEU A 151 2.76 1.27 1.04
CA LEU A 151 3.88 2.11 1.42
C LEU A 151 3.56 2.82 2.76
N PRO A 152 4.59 3.19 3.53
CA PRO A 152 4.41 3.86 4.82
C PRO A 152 3.46 5.05 4.71
N PHE A 153 2.51 5.16 5.63
CA PHE A 153 1.51 6.24 5.57
C PHE A 153 2.14 7.64 5.56
N GLU A 154 3.33 7.78 6.15
CA GLU A 154 4.15 8.98 6.13
C GLU A 154 4.47 9.52 4.72
N VAL A 155 4.63 8.65 3.71
CA VAL A 155 5.10 9.06 2.37
C VAL A 155 3.96 9.23 1.36
N GLN A 156 2.73 8.90 1.75
CA GLN A 156 1.58 8.90 0.85
C GLN A 156 1.29 10.29 0.29
N GLY A 157 1.37 11.33 1.14
CA GLY A 157 1.22 12.73 0.74
C GLY A 157 2.28 13.16 -0.28
N ALA A 158 3.56 12.89 0.00
CA ALA A 158 4.66 13.20 -0.93
C ALA A 158 4.48 12.55 -2.31
N LEU A 159 4.02 11.30 -2.36
CA LEU A 159 3.77 10.61 -3.62
C LEU A 159 2.58 11.20 -4.38
N ASP A 160 1.53 11.64 -3.67
CA ASP A 160 0.43 12.38 -4.27
C ASP A 160 0.89 13.74 -4.85
N THR A 161 1.72 14.49 -4.13
CA THR A 161 2.34 15.72 -4.64
C THR A 161 3.14 15.47 -5.92
N ILE A 162 3.93 14.40 -5.99
CA ILE A 162 4.68 14.03 -7.20
C ILE A 162 3.74 13.67 -8.36
N ASN A 163 2.65 12.96 -8.06
CA ASN A 163 1.66 12.60 -9.05
C ASN A 163 0.92 13.80 -9.62
N GLU A 164 0.58 14.79 -8.79
CA GLU A 164 -0.02 16.06 -9.21
C GLU A 164 0.93 16.93 -10.03
N ARG A 165 2.21 16.99 -9.64
CA ARG A 165 3.26 17.68 -10.43
C ARG A 165 3.42 17.05 -11.83
N THR A 166 3.04 15.78 -12.01
CA THR A 166 3.10 15.11 -13.31
C THR A 166 1.88 15.46 -14.17
N ARG A 167 2.00 16.53 -14.96
CA ARG A 167 0.93 17.03 -15.87
C ARG A 167 0.36 15.95 -16.81
N ARG A 168 1.23 15.13 -17.41
CA ARG A 168 0.82 14.05 -18.33
C ARG A 168 1.66 12.81 -18.08
N ALA A 169 1.03 11.75 -17.58
CA ALA A 169 1.68 10.45 -17.42
C ALA A 169 1.97 9.81 -18.79
N ARG A 170 3.23 9.48 -19.03
CA ARG A 170 3.67 8.79 -20.26
C ARG A 170 3.17 7.35 -20.24
N ILE A 171 2.67 6.87 -21.39
CA ILE A 171 2.35 5.45 -21.56
C ILE A 171 3.66 4.66 -21.62
N ASP A 172 3.77 3.62 -20.79
CA ASP A 172 4.98 2.82 -20.66
C ASP A 172 4.64 1.38 -20.28
N HIS A 173 4.66 0.50 -21.27
CA HIS A 173 4.42 -0.92 -21.07
C HIS A 173 5.69 -1.67 -20.63
N GLN A 174 6.87 -1.15 -20.97
CA GLN A 174 8.15 -1.86 -20.79
C GLN A 174 8.68 -1.73 -19.36
N ALA A 175 8.40 -0.61 -18.68
CA ALA A 175 8.91 -0.37 -17.33
C ALA A 175 8.62 -1.50 -16.35
N LEU A 176 7.44 -2.12 -16.46
CA LEU A 176 7.03 -3.22 -15.58
C LEU A 176 7.90 -4.47 -15.82
N PHE A 177 8.14 -4.85 -17.07
CA PHE A 177 9.02 -5.98 -17.42
C PHE A 177 10.47 -5.76 -17.00
N LEU A 178 10.97 -4.53 -17.16
CA LEU A 178 12.35 -4.20 -16.78
C LEU A 178 12.56 -4.27 -15.26
N VAL A 179 11.56 -3.84 -14.48
CA VAL A 179 11.70 -3.68 -13.02
C VAL A 179 11.17 -4.87 -12.22
N LEU A 180 10.00 -5.40 -12.60
CA LEU A 180 9.30 -6.47 -11.90
C LEU A 180 9.64 -7.84 -12.48
N ARG A 181 9.69 -8.82 -11.59
CA ARG A 181 9.78 -10.23 -11.99
C ARG A 181 8.44 -10.66 -12.60
N ASN A 182 8.45 -11.10 -13.86
CA ASN A 182 7.32 -11.80 -14.46
C ASN A 182 7.26 -13.21 -13.88
N ALA A 183 6.18 -13.52 -13.16
CA ALA A 183 5.96 -14.79 -12.51
C ALA A 183 5.16 -15.75 -13.40
N PRO A 184 5.26 -17.07 -13.19
CA PRO A 184 4.35 -18.02 -13.85
C PRO A 184 2.93 -17.79 -13.37
N ARG A 185 1.93 -18.04 -14.23
CA ARG A 185 0.50 -17.81 -13.96
C ARG A 185 -0.02 -18.45 -12.65
N THR A 186 0.60 -19.55 -12.23
CA THR A 186 0.26 -20.31 -11.01
C THR A 186 0.77 -19.69 -9.72
N ARG A 187 1.62 -18.64 -9.79
CA ARG A 187 2.21 -18.03 -8.60
C ARG A 187 1.30 -16.95 -8.01
N ILE A 188 0.73 -17.27 -6.86
CA ILE A 188 -0.06 -16.32 -6.06
C ILE A 188 0.83 -15.63 -5.01
N ALA A 189 1.74 -16.40 -4.39
CA ALA A 189 2.60 -15.90 -3.32
C ALA A 189 3.79 -15.07 -3.87
N PRO A 190 4.14 -13.96 -3.22
CA PRO A 190 5.30 -13.17 -3.60
C PRO A 190 6.60 -13.94 -3.31
N TYR A 191 7.71 -13.40 -3.78
CA TYR A 191 9.01 -14.02 -3.62
C TYR A 191 9.62 -13.76 -2.23
N SER A 192 10.68 -14.50 -1.89
CA SER A 192 11.31 -14.46 -0.56
C SER A 192 11.89 -13.10 -0.21
N ASP A 193 12.42 -12.37 -1.18
CA ASP A 193 12.93 -11.00 -1.03
C ASP A 193 11.86 -10.00 -0.59
N PHE A 194 10.59 -10.27 -0.88
CA PHE A 194 9.45 -9.51 -0.36
C PHE A 194 9.01 -9.97 1.03
N SER A 195 8.88 -11.29 1.25
CA SER A 195 8.21 -11.85 2.43
C SER A 195 9.15 -12.11 3.62
N GLU A 196 10.40 -12.51 3.37
CA GLU A 196 11.35 -12.89 4.41
C GLU A 196 11.68 -11.74 5.39
N PRO A 197 11.77 -10.46 4.99
CA PRO A 197 11.92 -9.36 5.94
C PRO A 197 10.81 -9.34 7.00
N ARG A 198 9.55 -9.59 6.62
CA ARG A 198 8.41 -9.67 7.56
C ARG A 198 8.53 -10.89 8.47
N ARG A 199 8.79 -12.06 7.90
CA ARG A 199 8.99 -13.30 8.67
C ARG A 199 10.11 -13.16 9.68
N LYS A 200 11.23 -12.54 9.29
CA LYS A 200 12.36 -12.24 10.18
C LYS A 200 11.96 -11.28 11.31
N ALA A 201 11.20 -10.23 11.01
CA ALA A 201 10.71 -9.31 12.03
C ALA A 201 9.78 -10.03 13.03
N ALA A 202 8.87 -10.89 12.53
CA ALA A 202 7.91 -11.65 13.32
C ALA A 202 8.56 -12.73 14.22
N ARG A 203 9.75 -13.24 13.88
CA ARG A 203 10.50 -14.17 14.74
C ARG A 203 10.93 -13.56 16.08
N ASN A 204 10.96 -12.23 16.20
CA ASN A 204 11.19 -11.56 17.49
C ASN A 204 9.83 -11.17 18.11
N PRO A 205 9.41 -11.81 19.22
CA PRO A 205 8.13 -11.52 19.87
C PRO A 205 7.95 -10.04 20.26
N ARG A 206 9.04 -9.31 20.48
CA ARG A 206 9.01 -7.88 20.82
C ARG A 206 8.57 -6.98 19.67
N ASN A 207 8.62 -7.48 18.44
CA ASN A 207 8.14 -6.75 17.26
C ASN A 207 6.64 -6.98 17.01
N LEU A 208 6.02 -7.96 17.67
CA LEU A 208 4.63 -8.34 17.40
C LEU A 208 3.66 -7.34 18.04
N ILE A 209 2.95 -6.59 17.22
CA ILE A 209 1.86 -5.71 17.67
C ILE A 209 0.77 -6.56 18.33
N HIS A 210 0.40 -6.21 19.56
CA HIS A 210 -0.55 -6.99 20.38
C HIS A 210 -0.19 -8.49 20.50
N GLY A 211 1.11 -8.82 20.47
CA GLY A 211 1.60 -10.20 20.51
C GLY A 211 1.20 -11.01 19.26
N GLY A 212 0.93 -10.34 18.14
CA GLY A 212 0.53 -10.95 16.87
C GLY A 212 -0.96 -11.27 16.78
N ARG A 213 -1.74 -10.89 17.80
CA ARG A 213 -3.19 -11.06 17.81
C ARG A 213 -3.89 -9.87 17.15
N ARG A 214 -5.12 -10.10 16.68
CA ARG A 214 -5.97 -9.05 16.09
C ARG A 214 -6.18 -7.88 17.06
N ILE A 215 -5.99 -6.65 16.57
CA ILE A 215 -6.32 -5.43 17.32
C ILE A 215 -7.75 -4.97 17.10
N ALA A 216 -8.39 -5.41 16.01
CA ALA A 216 -9.78 -5.13 15.68
C ALA A 216 -10.42 -6.36 15.03
N ARG A 217 -11.66 -6.69 15.44
CA ARG A 217 -12.41 -7.82 14.90
C ARG A 217 -13.92 -7.60 14.91
N PHE A 218 -14.64 -8.22 13.99
CA PHE A 218 -16.09 -8.34 14.07
C PHE A 218 -16.46 -9.56 14.91
N THR A 219 -17.41 -9.41 15.83
CA THR A 219 -17.83 -10.52 16.71
C THR A 219 -19.00 -11.32 16.15
N ARG A 220 -19.69 -10.78 15.14
CA ARG A 220 -20.77 -11.44 14.41
C ARG A 220 -20.52 -11.31 12.90
N LYS A 221 -20.73 -12.41 12.16
CA LYS A 221 -20.59 -12.44 10.71
C LYS A 221 -21.62 -11.50 10.07
N ASN A 222 -21.21 -10.73 9.06
CA ASN A 222 -22.07 -9.81 8.31
C ASN A 222 -22.80 -8.79 9.21
N ASP A 223 -22.21 -8.40 10.35
CA ASP A 223 -22.75 -7.36 11.22
C ASP A 223 -21.68 -6.29 11.51
N PRO A 224 -21.73 -5.14 10.81
CA PRO A 224 -20.75 -4.07 10.95
C PRO A 224 -20.78 -3.40 12.33
N THR A 225 -21.91 -3.48 13.04
CA THR A 225 -22.06 -2.91 14.40
C THR A 225 -21.32 -3.72 15.45
N SER A 226 -20.93 -4.95 15.11
CA SER A 226 -20.28 -5.90 16.02
C SER A 226 -18.77 -5.70 16.19
N LEU A 227 -18.20 -4.65 15.57
CA LEU A 227 -16.78 -4.31 15.62
C LEU A 227 -16.33 -4.08 17.07
N GLN A 228 -15.30 -4.81 17.47
CA GLN A 228 -14.57 -4.60 18.72
C GLN A 228 -13.11 -4.26 18.43
N ILE A 229 -12.58 -3.27 19.14
CA ILE A 229 -11.18 -2.87 19.08
C ILE A 229 -10.56 -3.07 20.46
N VAL A 230 -9.34 -3.59 20.48
CA VAL A 230 -8.57 -3.76 21.72
C VAL A 230 -8.27 -2.41 22.33
N THR A 231 -8.52 -2.27 23.64
CA THR A 231 -8.29 -1.03 24.38
C THR A 231 -6.88 -0.49 24.19
N GLY A 232 -6.80 0.79 23.84
CA GLY A 232 -5.57 1.50 23.53
C GLY A 232 -5.23 1.49 22.04
N PHE A 233 -5.72 0.54 21.26
CA PHE A 233 -5.50 0.54 19.81
C PHE A 233 -6.52 1.38 19.04
N GLU A 234 -7.59 1.87 19.67
CA GLU A 234 -8.55 2.72 18.98
C GLU A 234 -7.89 4.00 18.44
N PRO A 235 -8.30 4.51 17.27
CA PRO A 235 -7.84 5.81 16.78
C PRO A 235 -8.12 6.93 17.79
N ASP A 236 -7.11 7.75 18.05
CA ASP A 236 -7.24 8.94 18.87
C ASP A 236 -7.71 10.12 18.00
N PHE A 237 -9.03 10.20 17.79
CA PHE A 237 -9.63 11.28 16.98
C PHE A 237 -9.46 12.69 17.57
N THR A 238 -8.98 12.83 18.81
CA THR A 238 -8.85 14.13 19.48
C THR A 238 -7.41 14.64 19.45
N LYS A 239 -6.43 13.78 19.78
CA LYS A 239 -5.01 14.17 19.88
C LYS A 239 -4.11 13.35 18.94
N GLY A 240 -4.70 12.47 18.13
CA GLY A 240 -3.98 11.52 17.27
C GLY A 240 -3.87 11.93 15.82
N VAL A 241 -4.62 12.94 15.37
CA VAL A 241 -4.55 13.43 13.99
C VAL A 241 -3.18 14.07 13.75
N LEU A 242 -2.38 13.46 12.89
CA LEU A 242 -1.03 13.92 12.53
C LEU A 242 -1.03 14.77 11.27
N GLU A 243 -1.83 14.37 10.29
CA GLU A 243 -1.76 14.89 8.93
C GLU A 243 -3.12 14.80 8.27
N VAL A 244 -3.46 15.84 7.51
CA VAL A 244 -4.62 15.87 6.61
C VAL A 244 -4.10 16.27 5.24
N SER A 245 -4.29 15.40 4.25
CA SER A 245 -3.89 15.66 2.86
C SER A 245 -5.10 15.60 1.94
N GLN A 246 -5.07 16.37 0.85
CA GLN A 246 -6.09 16.33 -0.19
C GLN A 246 -5.67 15.32 -1.28
N LEU A 247 -6.66 14.71 -1.94
CA LEU A 247 -6.44 13.93 -3.15
C LEU A 247 -7.67 14.00 -4.05
N LYS A 248 -7.50 13.66 -5.33
CA LYS A 248 -8.56 13.65 -6.33
C LYS A 248 -8.82 12.25 -6.85
N SER A 249 -10.09 11.88 -6.99
CA SER A 249 -10.51 10.67 -7.69
C SER A 249 -11.81 10.86 -8.44
N VAL A 250 -11.82 10.45 -9.70
CA VAL A 250 -13.04 10.40 -10.52
C VAL A 250 -14.01 9.37 -9.95
N LEU A 251 -13.51 8.18 -9.55
CA LEU A 251 -14.33 7.11 -8.98
C LEU A 251 -15.14 7.56 -7.75
N TYR A 252 -14.56 8.48 -6.96
CA TYR A 252 -15.17 8.98 -5.72
C TYR A 252 -15.70 10.42 -5.84
N HIS A 253 -16.10 10.84 -7.05
CA HIS A 253 -16.81 12.11 -7.29
C HIS A 253 -16.01 13.39 -6.94
N GLY A 254 -14.69 13.37 -7.10
CA GLY A 254 -13.86 14.58 -7.05
C GLY A 254 -12.84 14.62 -5.91
N GLU A 255 -12.92 15.66 -5.08
CA GLU A 255 -11.99 15.91 -3.97
C GLU A 255 -12.26 14.97 -2.80
N LEU A 256 -11.18 14.44 -2.22
CA LEU A 256 -11.21 13.66 -0.99
C LEU A 256 -10.16 14.16 -0.02
N GLN A 257 -10.39 13.86 1.25
CA GLN A 257 -9.43 14.09 2.32
C GLN A 257 -8.92 12.76 2.86
N ARG A 258 -7.62 12.71 3.14
CA ARG A 258 -6.98 11.60 3.83
C ARG A 258 -6.46 12.08 5.18
N PHE A 259 -6.73 11.31 6.22
CA PHE A 259 -6.38 11.62 7.59
C PHE A 259 -5.49 10.54 8.16
N ARG A 260 -4.29 10.92 8.61
CA ARG A 260 -3.38 10.02 9.31
C ARG A 260 -3.56 10.19 10.81
N ILE A 261 -3.98 9.14 11.48
CA ILE A 261 -4.43 9.19 12.89
C ILE A 261 -3.74 8.12 13.69
N LEU A 262 -3.07 8.50 14.76
CA LEU A 262 -2.45 7.56 15.70
C LEU A 262 -3.51 6.86 16.56
N SER A 263 -3.22 5.60 16.90
CA SER A 263 -3.89 4.91 18.01
C SER A 263 -3.65 5.61 19.36
N ARG A 264 -4.55 5.43 20.32
CA ARG A 264 -4.44 5.99 21.68
C ARG A 264 -3.16 5.62 22.40
N ASN A 265 -2.72 4.38 22.27
CA ASN A 265 -1.47 3.87 22.85
C ASN A 265 -0.23 4.22 22.02
N ARG A 266 -0.41 4.90 20.87
CA ARG A 266 0.66 5.37 19.98
C ARG A 266 1.56 4.24 19.47
N GLN A 267 1.02 3.03 19.26
CA GLN A 267 1.77 1.90 18.70
C GLN A 267 1.51 1.67 17.20
N VAL A 268 0.31 2.03 16.75
CA VAL A 268 -0.11 1.94 15.34
C VAL A 268 -0.67 3.27 14.83
N GLN A 269 -0.69 3.42 13.51
CA GLN A 269 -1.35 4.51 12.81
C GLN A 269 -2.42 3.97 11.86
N TYR A 270 -3.49 4.74 11.73
CA TYR A 270 -4.59 4.54 10.81
C TYR A 270 -4.54 5.59 9.71
N MET A 271 -5.06 5.24 8.56
CA MET A 271 -5.36 6.20 7.51
C MET A 271 -6.83 6.08 7.17
N PHE A 272 -7.56 7.18 7.37
CA PHE A 272 -8.94 7.32 6.93
C PHE A 272 -8.96 8.08 5.61
N VAL A 273 -9.87 7.71 4.73
CA VAL A 273 -10.18 8.49 3.53
C VAL A 273 -11.65 8.88 3.61
N ALA A 274 -11.95 10.13 3.28
CA ALA A 274 -13.28 10.69 3.27
C ALA A 274 -13.52 11.43 1.95
N GLY A 275 -14.55 11.03 1.23
CA GLY A 275 -15.09 11.76 0.08
C GLY A 275 -16.48 12.32 0.40
N PRO A 276 -17.18 12.86 -0.61
CA PRO A 276 -18.52 13.44 -0.42
C PRO A 276 -19.56 12.44 0.10
N LYS A 277 -19.48 11.17 -0.33
CA LYS A 277 -20.43 10.11 0.03
C LYS A 277 -19.83 9.11 1.03
N HIS A 278 -18.59 8.69 0.81
CA HIS A 278 -17.97 7.58 1.53
C HIS A 278 -16.93 8.03 2.55
N ALA A 279 -16.79 7.24 3.62
CA ALA A 279 -15.62 7.25 4.48
C ALA A 279 -15.18 5.81 4.76
N TRP A 280 -13.89 5.51 4.62
CA TRP A 280 -13.34 4.17 4.84
C TRP A 280 -11.97 4.23 5.51
N ILE A 281 -11.45 3.07 5.89
CA ILE A 281 -10.19 2.90 6.63
C ILE A 281 -9.24 2.06 5.79
N ILE A 282 -7.99 2.50 5.69
CA ILE A 282 -6.89 1.70 5.14
C ILE A 282 -6.30 0.84 6.27
N PRO A 283 -5.90 -0.42 6.01
CA PRO A 283 -5.33 -1.32 7.00
C PRO A 283 -4.21 -0.65 7.84
N PRO A 284 -4.26 -0.71 9.19
CA PRO A 284 -3.35 0.04 10.04
C PRO A 284 -1.89 -0.41 9.89
N GLN A 285 -0.98 0.52 10.13
CA GLN A 285 0.46 0.25 10.07
C GLN A 285 1.14 0.43 11.43
N ALA A 286 2.15 -0.39 11.69
CA ALA A 286 3.04 -0.20 12.83
C ALA A 286 3.93 1.05 12.62
N LEU A 287 4.44 1.61 13.72
CA LEU A 287 5.33 2.79 13.71
C LEU A 287 6.83 2.42 13.60
N THR A 288 7.14 1.19 13.21
CA THR A 288 8.50 0.60 13.24
C THR A 288 9.40 1.08 12.12
N THR A 289 10.57 1.65 12.41
CA THR A 289 11.40 2.38 11.42
C THR A 289 12.06 1.51 10.35
N GLU A 290 12.06 0.18 10.48
CA GLU A 290 12.63 -0.71 9.48
C GLU A 290 11.67 -0.97 8.31
N LEU A 291 12.12 -0.57 7.12
CA LEU A 291 11.46 -0.85 5.85
C LEU A 291 12.20 -1.97 5.10
N SER A 292 11.47 -2.73 4.28
CA SER A 292 12.09 -3.71 3.38
C SER A 292 12.74 -3.04 2.16
N THR A 293 13.41 -3.82 1.32
CA THR A 293 13.93 -3.35 0.02
C THR A 293 12.83 -2.94 -0.97
N TYR A 294 11.56 -3.19 -0.63
CA TYR A 294 10.39 -2.70 -1.35
C TYR A 294 9.87 -1.36 -0.81
N GLY A 295 10.46 -0.83 0.27
CA GLY A 295 10.04 0.40 0.91
C GLY A 295 8.84 0.26 1.84
N VAL A 296 8.34 -0.95 2.06
CA VAL A 296 7.15 -1.24 2.90
C VAL A 296 7.56 -1.62 4.32
N ARG A 297 6.66 -1.42 5.30
CA ARG A 297 6.87 -1.84 6.69
C ARG A 297 7.13 -3.34 6.77
N THR A 298 7.92 -3.78 7.76
CA THR A 298 8.19 -5.22 7.98
C THR A 298 7.40 -5.81 9.14
N VAL A 299 6.72 -4.99 9.94
CA VAL A 299 5.89 -5.42 11.05
C VAL A 299 4.43 -5.21 10.71
N ASP A 300 3.65 -6.28 10.83
CA ASP A 300 2.23 -6.31 10.49
C ASP A 300 1.36 -5.91 11.68
N VAL A 301 0.19 -5.34 11.37
CA VAL A 301 -0.89 -5.08 12.33
C VAL A 301 -2.07 -5.93 11.91
N VAL A 302 -2.45 -6.90 12.74
CA VAL A 302 -3.51 -7.84 12.40
C VAL A 302 -4.87 -7.26 12.77
N ALA A 303 -5.81 -7.24 11.83
CA ALA A 303 -7.19 -6.83 12.01
C ALA A 303 -8.07 -7.53 10.97
N ASP A 304 -9.38 -7.60 11.20
CA ASP A 304 -10.32 -8.19 10.23
C ASP A 304 -10.44 -7.32 8.97
N GLU A 305 -10.34 -7.94 7.80
CA GLU A 305 -10.27 -7.25 6.50
C GLU A 305 -11.56 -6.55 6.10
N ASP A 306 -12.71 -7.04 6.57
CA ASP A 306 -14.01 -6.40 6.35
C ASP A 306 -14.07 -4.97 6.94
N LEU A 307 -13.11 -4.58 7.81
CA LEU A 307 -12.97 -3.21 8.31
C LEU A 307 -12.44 -2.25 7.24
N PHE A 308 -11.80 -2.77 6.20
CA PHE A 308 -10.99 -2.03 5.24
C PHE A 308 -11.57 -2.02 3.83
N VAL A 309 -12.86 -2.34 3.69
CA VAL A 309 -13.59 -2.25 2.43
C VAL A 309 -13.57 -0.78 1.97
N PRO A 310 -13.11 -0.47 0.75
CA PRO A 310 -13.17 0.89 0.20
C PRO A 310 -14.62 1.29 -0.13
N GLY A 311 -14.86 2.57 -0.40
CA GLY A 311 -16.22 3.07 -0.70
C GLY A 311 -16.87 2.41 -1.93
N TYR A 312 -16.05 1.97 -2.88
CA TYR A 312 -16.46 1.12 -4.00
C TYR A 312 -15.56 -0.12 -4.06
N GLU A 313 -16.15 -1.30 -4.15
CA GLU A 313 -15.40 -2.56 -4.14
C GLU A 313 -15.99 -3.58 -5.14
N TYR A 314 -15.17 -4.58 -5.53
CA TYR A 314 -15.52 -5.62 -6.48
C TYR A 314 -16.86 -6.28 -6.15
N HIS A 315 -17.78 -6.23 -7.12
CA HIS A 315 -19.08 -6.85 -7.06
C HIS A 315 -19.62 -7.07 -8.49
N PHE A 316 -19.40 -8.26 -9.04
CA PHE A 316 -19.77 -8.61 -10.41
C PHE A 316 -20.17 -10.07 -10.55
N VAL A 317 -20.84 -10.39 -11.66
CA VAL A 317 -21.14 -11.77 -12.04
C VAL A 317 -20.05 -12.25 -13.00
N ASP A 318 -19.35 -13.31 -12.62
CA ASP A 318 -18.45 -14.02 -13.51
C ASP A 318 -19.29 -14.97 -14.38
N GLU A 319 -19.51 -14.56 -15.63
CA GLU A 319 -20.23 -15.36 -16.64
C GLU A 319 -19.34 -16.42 -17.31
N THR A 320 -18.04 -16.44 -17.02
CA THR A 320 -17.06 -17.35 -17.64
C THR A 320 -16.81 -18.63 -16.85
N ALA A 321 -17.26 -18.69 -15.59
CA ALA A 321 -17.31 -19.92 -14.81
C ALA A 321 -18.37 -20.88 -15.36
N ASP A 322 -18.35 -22.16 -14.94
CA ASP A 322 -19.38 -23.17 -15.26
C ASP A 322 -20.73 -22.79 -14.61
N GLY A 323 -21.37 -21.75 -15.15
CA GLY A 323 -22.54 -21.04 -14.61
C GLY A 323 -22.18 -19.65 -14.05
N PRO A 324 -23.12 -18.69 -14.04
CA PRO A 324 -22.89 -17.35 -13.51
C PRO A 324 -22.59 -17.41 -12.00
N VAL A 325 -21.37 -17.01 -11.60
CA VAL A 325 -20.96 -16.95 -10.19
C VAL A 325 -20.84 -15.49 -9.77
N GLN A 326 -21.59 -15.09 -8.74
CA GLN A 326 -21.43 -13.75 -8.16
C GLN A 326 -20.15 -13.68 -7.33
N PHE A 327 -19.24 -12.81 -7.74
CA PHE A 327 -18.04 -12.46 -6.98
C PHE A 327 -18.27 -11.14 -6.24
N SER A 328 -18.09 -11.13 -4.92
CA SER A 328 -18.22 -9.93 -4.08
C SER A 328 -17.13 -9.90 -3.01
N GLN A 329 -16.47 -8.76 -2.90
CA GLN A 329 -15.61 -8.43 -1.75
C GLN A 329 -16.31 -7.51 -0.74
N ILE A 330 -17.55 -7.10 -1.02
CA ILE A 330 -18.43 -6.44 -0.06
C ILE A 330 -19.14 -7.52 0.78
N PRO A 331 -19.21 -7.37 2.12
CA PRO A 331 -19.98 -8.28 2.97
C PRO A 331 -21.40 -8.51 2.48
N GLU A 332 -21.84 -9.76 2.60
CA GLU A 332 -23.11 -10.26 2.06
C GLU A 332 -24.30 -9.42 2.55
N GLY A 333 -25.14 -8.97 1.61
CA GLY A 333 -26.31 -8.14 1.88
C GLY A 333 -26.06 -6.63 1.95
N PHE A 334 -24.81 -6.17 1.78
CA PHE A 334 -24.45 -4.74 1.87
C PHE A 334 -24.01 -4.10 0.56
N ALA A 335 -23.95 -4.84 -0.54
CA ALA A 335 -23.63 -4.27 -1.85
C ALA A 335 -24.76 -3.35 -2.31
N GLY A 336 -24.43 -2.09 -2.58
CA GLY A 336 -25.33 -1.09 -3.12
C GLY A 336 -25.35 -1.08 -4.66
N PRO A 337 -25.78 0.06 -5.26
CA PRO A 337 -25.76 0.22 -6.72
C PRO A 337 -24.36 0.05 -7.32
N GLN A 338 -24.31 -0.40 -8.57
CA GLN A 338 -23.07 -0.43 -9.35
C GLN A 338 -22.50 0.98 -9.54
N SER A 339 -21.18 1.08 -9.63
CA SER A 339 -20.50 2.35 -9.90
C SER A 339 -20.76 2.81 -11.33
N GLU A 340 -21.05 4.11 -11.48
CA GLU A 340 -21.22 4.76 -12.80
C GLU A 340 -19.91 4.83 -13.60
N HIS A 341 -18.77 4.55 -12.96
CA HIS A 341 -17.45 4.66 -13.57
C HIS A 341 -16.77 3.31 -13.82
N GLN A 342 -17.18 2.25 -13.12
CA GLN A 342 -16.62 0.90 -13.21
C GLN A 342 -17.73 -0.13 -12.97
N ASP A 343 -18.04 -0.91 -13.99
CA ASP A 343 -19.11 -1.92 -14.00
C ASP A 343 -18.84 -3.11 -13.07
N ASP A 344 -17.57 -3.40 -12.79
CA ASP A 344 -17.15 -4.46 -11.87
C ASP A 344 -17.21 -4.07 -10.37
N ARG A 345 -17.71 -2.87 -10.04
CA ARG A 345 -17.77 -2.33 -8.67
C ARG A 345 -19.18 -1.98 -8.22
N ALA A 346 -19.43 -2.16 -6.92
CA ALA A 346 -20.61 -1.65 -6.25
C ALA A 346 -20.27 -0.75 -5.06
N ASP A 347 -21.23 0.11 -4.71
CA ASP A 347 -21.17 1.00 -3.55
C ASP A 347 -21.20 0.18 -2.24
N ALA A 348 -20.25 0.43 -1.33
CA ALA A 348 -20.14 -0.25 -0.05
C ALA A 348 -20.61 0.59 1.16
N SER A 349 -21.23 1.76 0.93
CA SER A 349 -21.65 2.69 1.98
C SER A 349 -22.56 2.05 3.03
N ALA A 350 -23.47 1.16 2.63
CA ALA A 350 -24.36 0.47 3.56
C ALA A 350 -23.60 -0.34 4.63
N TRP A 351 -22.46 -0.93 4.28
CA TRP A 351 -21.57 -1.58 5.24
C TRP A 351 -20.82 -0.54 6.07
N LEU A 352 -20.17 0.41 5.40
CA LEU A 352 -19.25 1.37 6.02
C LEU A 352 -19.93 2.31 7.02
N ASP A 353 -21.13 2.79 6.71
CA ASP A 353 -21.86 3.75 7.54
C ASP A 353 -22.40 3.14 8.83
N GLU A 354 -22.47 1.81 8.90
CA GLU A 354 -22.85 1.09 10.11
C GLU A 354 -21.66 0.81 11.04
N ILE A 355 -20.42 0.86 10.53
CA ILE A 355 -19.21 0.60 11.32
C ILE A 355 -19.07 1.67 12.42
N PRO A 356 -19.03 1.29 13.72
CA PRO A 356 -18.94 2.24 14.83
C PRO A 356 -17.74 3.19 14.74
N LEU A 357 -16.63 2.70 14.17
CA LEU A 357 -15.42 3.50 14.01
C LEU A 357 -15.57 4.58 12.94
N ILE A 358 -16.20 4.29 11.81
CA ILE A 358 -16.52 5.27 10.74
C ILE A 358 -17.51 6.31 11.26
N ARG A 359 -18.56 5.90 11.96
CA ARG A 359 -19.52 6.80 12.61
C ARG A 359 -18.84 7.78 13.58
N GLN A 360 -17.92 7.28 14.40
CA GLN A 360 -17.16 8.13 15.31
C GLN A 360 -16.23 9.10 14.57
N PHE A 361 -15.57 8.65 13.50
CA PHE A 361 -14.72 9.48 12.66
C PHE A 361 -15.53 10.62 11.99
N ARG A 362 -16.67 10.31 11.36
CA ARG A 362 -17.59 11.30 10.78
C ARG A 362 -17.98 12.36 11.82
N ARG A 363 -18.39 11.93 13.01
CA ARG A 363 -18.82 12.85 14.09
C ARG A 363 -17.70 13.70 14.65
N LYS A 364 -16.55 13.10 14.96
CA LYS A 364 -15.47 13.75 15.73
C LYS A 364 -14.46 14.49 14.87
N VAL A 365 -14.29 14.07 13.61
CA VAL A 365 -13.26 14.63 12.71
C VAL A 365 -13.89 15.39 11.55
N LEU A 366 -14.96 14.86 10.93
CA LEU A 366 -15.62 15.54 9.81
C LEU A 366 -16.73 16.51 10.23
N GLY A 367 -17.17 16.47 11.51
CA GLY A 367 -18.30 17.26 12.00
C GLY A 367 -19.65 16.82 11.40
N GLN A 368 -19.73 15.61 10.85
CA GLN A 368 -20.94 15.02 10.26
C GLN A 368 -21.60 14.10 11.29
N GLY A 369 -22.81 14.44 11.73
CA GLY A 369 -23.53 13.76 12.81
C GLY A 369 -24.82 13.11 12.35
#